data_AF-A0A2W5D5I0-F1
#
_entry.id   AF-A0A2W5D5I0-F1
#
_cell.length_a   1.000
_cell.length_b   1.000
_cell.length_c   1.000
_cell.angle_alpha   90.00
_cell.angle_beta   90.00
_cell.angle_gamma   90.00
#
_symmetry.space_group_name_H-M   'P 1'
#
loop_
_entity.id
_entity.type
_entity.pdbx_description
1 polymer ?
#
loop_
_entity_poly.entity_id
_entity_poly.type
_entity_poly.pdbx_seq_one_letter_code
_entity_poly.pdbx_strand_id
1 'polypeptide(L)' 'MFKIDIKMPSEADLMKAAMGEIEKQITKKAKEAAARHGGVTVRFTRKPDGSIRTVEFQGSEAAIEAARAAIAG' A
#
# COMPACT_ATOMS: atom_id res chain seq x y z
N MET A 1 -29.91 -21.06 22.81
CA MET A 1 -28.56 -21.41 22.34
C MET A 1 -28.08 -20.26 21.47
N PHE A 2 -27.21 -19.38 22.00
CA PHE A 2 -26.66 -18.26 21.24
C PHE A 2 -25.50 -18.77 20.38
N LYS A 3 -25.69 -18.84 19.06
CA LYS A 3 -24.62 -19.12 18.11
C LYS A 3 -23.82 -17.83 17.94
N ILE A 4 -22.68 -17.74 18.64
CA ILE A 4 -21.69 -16.71 18.34
C ILE A 4 -20.91 -17.22 17.13
N ASP A 5 -21.32 -16.80 15.93
CA ASP A 5 -20.50 -16.89 14.72
C ASP A 5 -19.30 -15.95 14.91
N ILE A 6 -18.28 -16.41 15.63
CA ILE A 6 -16.98 -15.76 15.64
C ILE A 6 -16.44 -15.96 14.23
N LYS A 7 -16.71 -15.01 13.33
CA LYS A 7 -16.00 -14.90 12.05
C LYS A 7 -14.53 -14.69 12.39
N MET A 8 -13.77 -15.79 12.49
CA MET A 8 -12.32 -15.71 12.53
C MET A 8 -11.88 -14.95 11.27
N PRO A 9 -11.05 -13.90 11.41
CA PRO A 9 -10.48 -13.23 10.26
C PRO A 9 -9.78 -14.28 9.40
N SER A 10 -10.04 -14.22 8.09
CA SER A 10 -9.39 -15.15 7.16
C SER A 10 -7.88 -14.92 7.15
N GLU A 11 -7.08 -15.89 6.71
CA GLU A 11 -5.63 -15.70 6.51
C GLU A 11 -5.35 -14.48 5.62
N ALA A 12 -6.22 -14.20 4.64
CA ALA A 12 -6.14 -13.03 3.80
C ALA A 12 -6.36 -11.72 4.57
N ASP A 13 -7.22 -11.70 5.60
CA ASP A 13 -7.44 -10.51 6.43
C ASP A 13 -6.27 -10.25 7.37
N LEU A 14 -5.66 -11.31 7.90
CA LEU A 14 -4.42 -11.24 8.67
C LEU A 14 -3.25 -10.73 7.81
N MET A 15 -3.11 -11.25 6.58
CA MET A 15 -2.10 -10.77 5.64
C MET A 15 -2.32 -9.32 5.22
N LYS A 16 -3.57 -8.89 5.01
CA LYS A 16 -3.88 -7.48 4.75
C LYS A 16 -3.48 -6.57 5.92
N ALA A 17 -3.70 -7.03 7.16
CA ALA A 17 -3.29 -6.28 8.35
C ALA A 17 -1.77 -6.17 8.44
N ALA A 18 -1.05 -7.28 8.22
CA ALA A 18 0.41 -7.31 8.20
C ALA A 18 1.00 -6.40 7.10
N MET A 19 0.41 -6.41 5.90
CA MET A 19 0.84 -5.58 4.78
C MET A 19 0.48 -4.10 4.96
N GLY A 20 -0.47 -3.76 5.84
CA GLY A 20 -0.94 -2.39 6.03
C GLY A 20 0.15 -1.44 6.52
N GLU A 21 1.09 -1.91 7.33
CA GLU A 21 2.25 -1.09 7.74
C GLU A 21 3.21 -0.87 6.57
N ILE A 22 3.44 -1.89 5.75
CA ILE A 22 4.29 -1.79 4.55
C ILE A 22 3.67 -0.79 3.56
N GLU A 23 2.37 -0.87 3.30
CA GLU A 23 1.65 0.08 2.45
C GLU A 23 1.75 1.52 2.99
N LYS A 24 1.60 1.71 4.30
CA LYS A 24 1.78 3.03 4.92
C LYS A 24 3.19 3.57 4.74
N GLN A 25 4.21 2.75 4.96
CA GLN A 25 5.61 3.16 4.78
C GLN A 25 5.92 3.53 3.32
N ILE A 26 5.50 2.69 2.37
CA ILE A 26 5.64 2.94 0.93
C ILE A 26 4.94 4.24 0.57
N THR A 27 3.71 4.43 1.02
CA THR A 27 2.92 5.65 0.76
C THR A 27 3.60 6.88 1.32
N LYS A 28 4.10 6.81 2.56
CA LYS A 28 4.76 7.93 3.22
C LYS A 28 6.03 8.32 2.47
N LYS A 29 6.93 7.36 2.20
CA LYS A 29 8.17 7.60 1.45
C LYS A 29 7.90 8.19 0.06
N ALA A 30 6.95 7.61 -0.68
CA ALA A 30 6.56 8.09 -2.00
C ALA A 30 6.05 9.53 -1.95
N LYS A 31 5.13 9.84 -1.02
CA LYS A 31 4.56 11.17 -0.88
C LYS A 31 5.58 12.21 -0.46
N GLU A 32 6.47 11.87 0.49
CA GLU A 32 7.54 12.77 0.94
C GLU A 32 8.51 13.10 -0.20
N ALA A 33 8.94 12.09 -0.96
CA ALA A 33 9.84 12.28 -2.10
C ALA A 33 9.18 13.08 -3.24
N ALA A 34 7.91 12.79 -3.51
CA ALA A 34 7.14 13.47 -4.54
C ALA A 34 6.64 14.87 -4.13
N ALA A 35 6.73 15.26 -2.85
CA ALA A 35 6.15 16.50 -2.34
C ALA A 35 6.65 17.74 -3.10
N ARG A 36 7.92 17.74 -3.52
CA ARG A 36 8.53 18.83 -4.30
C ARG A 36 8.06 18.91 -5.75
N HIS A 37 7.36 17.89 -6.24
CA HIS A 37 6.93 17.75 -7.63
C HIS A 37 5.39 17.77 -7.79
N GLY A 38 4.66 18.22 -6.75
CA GLY A 38 3.21 18.26 -6.72
C GLY A 38 2.55 17.05 -6.05
N GLY A 39 3.34 16.11 -5.54
CA GLY A 39 2.88 14.91 -4.84
C GLY A 39 2.55 13.74 -5.78
N VAL A 40 2.35 12.56 -5.18
CA VAL A 40 1.82 11.38 -5.87
C VAL A 40 0.66 10.77 -5.11
N THR A 41 -0.25 10.19 -5.88
CA THR A 41 -1.24 9.23 -5.39
C THR A 41 -0.66 7.83 -5.56
N VAL A 42 -0.70 7.04 -4.48
CA VAL A 42 -0.23 5.65 -4.47
C VAL A 42 -1.42 4.72 -4.46
N ARG A 43 -1.46 3.78 -5.40
CA ARG A 43 -2.49 2.75 -5.49
C ARG A 43 -1.87 1.37 -5.30
N PHE A 44 -2.39 0.63 -4.34
CA PHE A 44 -2.01 -0.76 -4.10
C PHE A 44 -3.04 -1.68 -4.72
N THR A 45 -2.59 -2.62 -5.52
CA THR A 45 -3.39 -3.77 -5.92
C THR A 45 -2.93 -4.97 -5.12
N ARG A 46 -3.88 -5.77 -4.64
CA ARG A 46 -3.60 -6.92 -3.78
C ARG A 46 -3.91 -8.23 -4.50
N LYS A 47 -3.19 -9.28 -4.13
CA LYS A 47 -3.46 -10.65 -4.53
C LYS A 47 -4.59 -11.24 -3.66
N PRO A 48 -5.19 -12.38 -4.06
CA PRO A 48 -6.25 -13.06 -3.29
C PRO A 48 -5.79 -13.52 -1.89
N ASP A 49 -4.50 -13.77 -1.71
CA ASP A 49 -3.84 -14.14 -0.44
C ASP A 49 -3.64 -12.93 0.52
N GLY A 50 -4.02 -11.72 0.09
CA GLY A 50 -3.87 -10.50 0.87
C GLY A 50 -2.52 -9.79 0.71
N SER A 51 -1.57 -10.35 -0.05
CA SER A 51 -0.28 -9.71 -0.31
C SER A 51 -0.41 -8.54 -1.30
N ILE A 52 0.54 -7.59 -1.24
CA ILE A 52 0.64 -6.56 -2.28
C ILE A 52 1.06 -7.25 -3.59
N ARG A 53 0.31 -6.97 -4.67
CA ARG A 53 0.61 -7.42 -6.03
C ARG A 53 1.44 -6.38 -6.77
N THR A 54 0.95 -5.15 -6.78
CA THR A 54 1.53 -4.06 -7.56
C THR A 54 1.31 -2.74 -6.83
N VAL A 55 2.30 -1.85 -6.89
CA VAL A 55 2.21 -0.47 -6.42
C VAL A 55 2.27 0.44 -7.64
N GLU A 56 1.22 1.24 -7.83
CA GLU A 56 1.12 2.20 -8.94
C GLU A 56 1.19 3.62 -8.38
N PHE A 57 1.89 4.51 -9.10
CA PHE A 57 2.01 5.93 -8.78
C PHE A 57 1.31 6.75 -9.84
N GLN A 58 0.51 7.71 -9.41
CA GLN A 58 -0.15 8.67 -10.27
C GLN A 58 0.25 10.09 -9.85
N GLY A 59 0.65 10.90 -10.82
CA GLY A 59 1.14 12.26 -10.60
C GLY A 59 1.87 12.77 -11.84
N SER A 60 2.62 13.86 -11.68
CA SER A 60 3.56 14.31 -12.70
C SER A 60 4.69 13.29 -12.88
N GLU A 61 5.30 13.24 -14.06
CA GLU A 61 6.37 12.29 -14.37
C GLU A 61 7.53 12.40 -13.36
N ALA A 62 7.95 13.62 -13.03
CA ALA A 62 8.96 13.88 -12.01
C ALA A 62 8.55 13.40 -10.60
N ALA A 63 7.27 13.52 -10.24
CA ALA A 63 6.76 13.01 -8.96
C ALA A 63 6.77 11.47 -8.92
N ILE A 64 6.43 10.83 -10.03
CA ILE A 64 6.46 9.36 -10.17
C ILE A 64 7.89 8.85 -10.10
N GLU A 65 8.84 9.49 -10.80
CA GLU A 65 10.26 9.11 -10.73
C GLU A 65 10.83 9.28 -9.32
N ALA A 66 10.56 10.41 -8.67
CA ALA A 66 10.99 10.66 -7.29
C ALA A 66 10.41 9.61 -6.32
N ALA A 67 9.13 9.27 -6.46
CA ALA A 67 8.49 8.24 -5.65
C ALA A 67 9.08 6.85 -5.89
N ARG A 68 9.34 6.47 -7.15
CA ARG A 68 9.97 5.18 -7.50
C ARG A 68 11.38 5.08 -6.94
N ALA A 69 12.19 6.13 -7.11
CA ALA A 69 13.55 6.18 -6.58
C ALA A 69 13.58 6.04 -5.06
N ALA A 70 12.65 6.69 -4.35
CA ALA A 70 12.57 6.64 -2.89
C ALA A 70 12.09 5.29 -2.32
N ILE A 71 11.44 4.45 -3.12
CA ILE A 71 11.00 3.11 -2.70
C ILE A 71 11.98 2.02 -3.13
N ALA A 72 12.74 2.23 -4.20
CA ALA A 72 13.75 1.30 -4.68
C ALA A 72 15.06 1.32 -3.86
N GLY A 73 15.28 2.38 -3.05
CA GLY A 73 16.42 2.51 -2.12
C GLY A 73 16.07 2.11 -0.69
#